data_AF-A0A357NCZ9-F1
#
_entry.id   AF-A0A357NCZ9-F1
#
_cell.length_a   1.000
_cell.length_b   1.000
_cell.length_c   1.000
_cell.angle_alpha   90.00
_cell.angle_beta   90.00
_cell.angle_gamma   90.00
#
_symmetry.space_group_name_H-M   'P 1'
#
loop_
_entity.id
_entity.type
_entity.pdbx_description
1 polymer ?
#
loop_
_entity_poly.entity_id
_entity_poly.type
_entity_poly.pdbx_seq_one_letter_code
_entity_poly.pdbx_strand_id
1 'polypeptide(L)'
;ISAGYLMNKQAEQAAQEQISRQEEKEIEDVKKPENVMGLLQVDPMELEIGYSLIPLVDVNQGGDLLDRIVMIRRQCALELGLIVPTIRIRDNIQLKPNYYTIRLKGVE
;
A
#
# COMPACT_ATOMS: atom_id res chain seq x y z
N ILE A 1 -6.32 56.86 8.61
CA ILE A 1 -6.05 55.55 9.28
C ILE A 1 -7.00 54.44 8.81
N SER A 2 -8.23 54.78 8.36
CA SER A 2 -9.23 53.82 7.88
C SER A 2 -8.92 53.09 6.56
N ALA A 3 -8.17 53.72 5.63
CA ALA A 3 -7.89 53.12 4.32
C ALA A 3 -6.98 51.87 4.40
N GLY A 4 -5.98 51.86 5.28
CA GLY A 4 -5.07 50.71 5.43
C GLY A 4 -5.75 49.48 6.04
N TYR A 5 -6.72 49.68 6.94
CA TYR A 5 -7.49 48.59 7.56
C TYR A 5 -8.42 47.90 6.54
N LEU A 6 -9.03 48.68 5.64
CA LEU A 6 -9.88 48.13 4.57
C LEU A 6 -9.06 47.32 3.55
N MET A 7 -7.83 47.75 3.25
CA MET A 7 -6.92 47.00 2.39
C MET A 7 -6.45 45.68 3.02
N ASN A 8 -6.11 45.68 4.31
CA ASN A 8 -5.69 44.45 5.01
C ASN A 8 -6.84 43.43 5.09
N LYS A 9 -8.06 43.90 5.38
CA LYS A 9 -9.26 43.04 5.44
C LYS A 9 -9.62 42.43 4.07
N GLN A 10 -9.43 43.18 2.98
CA GLN A 10 -9.62 42.64 1.62
C GLN A 10 -8.55 41.61 1.25
N ALA A 11 -7.29 41.81 1.66
CA ALA A 11 -6.21 40.86 1.41
C ALA A 11 -6.43 39.53 2.16
N GLU A 12 -6.87 39.58 3.42
CA GLU A 12 -7.22 38.40 4.22
C GLU A 12 -8.40 37.63 3.61
N GLN A 13 -9.43 38.33 3.13
CA GLN A 13 -10.58 37.71 2.46
C GLN A 13 -10.19 37.03 1.14
N ALA A 14 -9.36 37.68 0.32
CA ALA A 14 -8.87 37.11 -0.92
C ALA A 14 -7.97 35.87 -0.69
N ALA A 15 -7.12 35.90 0.35
CA ALA A 15 -6.32 34.75 0.74
C ALA A 15 -7.19 33.58 1.23
N GLN A 16 -8.22 33.86 2.02
CA GLN A 16 -9.16 32.84 2.51
C GLN A 16 -9.96 32.21 1.36
N GLU A 17 -10.42 33.01 0.40
CA GLU A 17 -11.10 32.52 -0.82
C GLU A 17 -10.16 31.70 -1.71
N GLN A 18 -8.88 32.07 -1.80
CA GLN A 18 -7.88 31.28 -2.54
C GLN A 18 -7.63 29.92 -1.88
N ILE A 19 -7.50 29.87 -0.55
CA ILE A 19 -7.32 28.63 0.21
C ILE A 19 -8.53 27.72 0.06
N SER A 20 -9.76 28.23 0.25
CA SER A 20 -10.98 27.43 0.11
C SER A 20 -11.15 26.88 -1.31
N ARG A 21 -10.79 27.66 -2.34
CA ARG A 21 -10.87 27.24 -3.75
C ARG A 21 -9.78 26.24 -4.12
N GLN A 22 -8.66 26.23 -3.40
CA GLN A 22 -7.60 25.24 -3.52
C GLN A 22 -8.03 23.91 -2.86
N GLU A 23 -8.63 23.97 -1.67
CA GLU A 23 -9.20 22.82 -0.96
C GLU A 23 -10.33 22.17 -1.75
N GLU A 24 -11.24 22.96 -2.34
CA GLU A 24 -12.31 22.45 -3.20
C GLU A 24 -11.75 21.68 -4.42
N LYS A 25 -10.67 22.18 -5.04
CA LYS A 25 -10.01 21.50 -6.16
C LYS A 25 -9.31 20.21 -5.74
N GLU A 26 -8.64 20.19 -4.59
CA GLU A 26 -8.03 18.96 -4.06
C GLU A 26 -9.10 17.90 -3.76
N ILE A 27 -10.22 18.29 -3.15
CA ILE A 27 -11.33 17.38 -2.86
C ILE A 27 -11.97 16.88 -4.16
N GLU A 28 -12.09 17.73 -5.18
CA GLU A 28 -12.61 17.36 -6.49
C GLU A 28 -11.67 16.40 -7.24
N ASP A 29 -10.36 16.63 -7.17
CA ASP A 29 -9.35 15.72 -7.72
C ASP A 29 -9.39 14.34 -7.05
N VAL A 30 -9.51 14.27 -5.71
CA VAL A 30 -9.66 13.00 -4.99
C VAL A 30 -10.93 12.23 -5.40
N LYS A 31 -12.00 12.93 -5.77
CA LYS A 31 -13.27 12.31 -6.21
C LYS A 31 -13.25 11.82 -7.66
N LYS A 32 -12.23 12.16 -8.46
CA LYS A 32 -12.15 11.69 -9.85
C LYS A 32 -11.96 10.16 -9.87
N PRO A 33 -12.74 9.44 -10.68
CA PRO A 33 -12.70 7.97 -10.73
C PRO A 33 -11.33 7.41 -11.16
N GLU A 34 -10.54 8.20 -11.88
CA GLU A 34 -9.17 7.88 -12.30
C GLU A 34 -8.23 7.64 -11.11
N ASN A 35 -8.42 8.35 -10.00
CA ASN A 35 -7.61 8.19 -8.78
C ASN A 35 -7.96 6.92 -7.99
N VAL A 36 -9.13 6.34 -8.22
CA VAL A 36 -9.55 5.08 -7.58
C VAL A 36 -8.89 3.86 -8.24
N MET A 37 -8.49 3.98 -9.52
CA MET A 37 -7.85 2.89 -10.27
C MET A 37 -6.48 2.50 -9.68
N GLY A 38 -5.75 3.45 -9.10
CA GLY A 38 -4.48 3.17 -8.42
C GLY A 38 -4.62 2.32 -7.15
N LEU A 39 -5.81 2.34 -6.51
CA LEU A 39 -6.11 1.52 -5.33
C LEU A 39 -6.44 0.06 -5.68
N LEU A 40 -6.70 -0.24 -6.95
CA LEU A 40 -7.08 -1.57 -7.44
C LEU A 40 -5.91 -2.38 -7.99
N GLN A 41 -4.66 -1.96 -7.73
CA GLN A 41 -3.49 -2.73 -8.14
C GLN A 41 -3.42 -4.04 -7.36
N VAL A 42 -3.76 -5.14 -8.04
CA VAL A 42 -3.64 -6.49 -7.49
C VAL A 42 -2.18 -6.89 -7.46
N ASP A 43 -1.69 -7.28 -6.28
CA ASP A 43 -0.32 -7.75 -6.16
C ASP A 43 -0.12 -9.05 -6.98
N PRO A 44 1.00 -9.18 -7.70
CA PRO A 44 1.22 -10.33 -8.58
C PRO A 44 1.37 -11.65 -7.81
N MET A 45 1.88 -11.60 -6.57
CA MET A 45 1.98 -12.75 -5.67
C MET A 45 1.82 -12.31 -4.22
N GLU A 46 0.94 -12.98 -3.48
CA GLU A 46 0.71 -12.78 -2.05
C GLU A 46 0.85 -14.09 -1.28
N LEU A 47 1.34 -14.01 -0.05
CA LEU A 47 1.39 -15.10 0.92
C LEU A 47 0.66 -14.65 2.18
N GLU A 48 -0.52 -15.20 2.41
CA GLU A 48 -1.30 -14.99 3.61
C GLU A 48 -0.95 -16.07 4.64
N ILE A 49 -0.68 -15.67 5.89
CA ILE A 49 -0.30 -16.59 6.96
C ILE A 49 -1.22 -16.48 8.18
N GLY A 50 -1.56 -17.64 8.75
CA GLY A 50 -2.19 -17.73 10.05
C GLY A 50 -1.24 -17.31 11.18
N TYR A 51 -1.80 -16.91 12.32
CA TYR A 51 -1.04 -16.29 13.40
C TYR A 51 0.09 -17.16 13.97
N SER A 52 -0.04 -18.50 13.96
CA SER A 52 1.00 -19.39 14.49
C SER A 52 2.22 -19.50 13.58
N LEU A 53 2.12 -19.01 12.34
CA LEU A 53 3.23 -19.00 11.37
C LEU A 53 4.00 -17.68 11.36
N ILE A 54 3.52 -16.64 12.05
CA ILE A 54 4.19 -15.33 12.16
C ILE A 54 5.66 -15.45 12.63
N PRO A 55 6.00 -16.29 13.64
CA PRO A 55 7.39 -16.44 14.08
C PRO A 55 8.36 -16.94 12.99
N LEU A 56 7.85 -17.62 11.94
CA LEU A 56 8.68 -18.09 10.83
C LEU A 56 9.13 -16.97 9.90
N VAL A 57 8.43 -15.83 9.92
CA VAL A 57 8.71 -14.67 9.07
C VAL A 57 9.57 -13.64 9.81
N ASP A 58 9.49 -13.61 11.14
CA ASP A 58 10.25 -12.68 11.97
C ASP A 58 11.67 -13.19 12.22
N VAL A 59 12.64 -12.56 11.56
CA VAL A 59 14.08 -12.85 11.70
C VAL A 59 14.54 -12.67 13.15
N ASN A 60 13.93 -11.76 13.92
CA ASN A 60 14.31 -11.53 15.32
C ASN A 60 13.88 -12.69 16.23
N GLN A 61 12.90 -13.49 15.81
CA GLN A 61 12.44 -14.69 16.51
C GLN A 61 13.11 -15.97 15.97
N GLY A 62 14.09 -15.85 15.07
CA GLY A 62 14.76 -16.97 14.43
C GLY A 62 14.01 -17.54 13.22
N GLY A 63 13.06 -16.79 12.67
CA GLY A 63 12.39 -17.14 11.41
C GLY A 63 13.32 -17.03 10.20
N ASP A 64 13.20 -17.97 9.27
CA ASP A 64 14.04 -18.07 8.06
C ASP A 64 13.22 -18.02 6.76
N LEU A 65 11.91 -17.75 6.83
CA LEU A 65 11.03 -17.83 5.66
C LEU A 65 11.44 -16.86 4.55
N LEU A 66 11.86 -15.64 4.91
CA LEU A 66 12.32 -14.64 3.94
C LEU A 66 13.55 -15.13 3.16
N ASP A 67 14.52 -15.73 3.84
CA ASP A 67 15.71 -16.29 3.21
C ASP A 67 15.38 -17.47 2.31
N ARG A 68 14.47 -18.35 2.76
CA ARG A 68 13.96 -19.47 1.95
C ARG A 68 13.28 -18.99 0.68
N ILE A 69 12.46 -17.94 0.77
CA ILE A 69 11.81 -17.34 -0.41
C ILE A 69 12.88 -16.86 -1.41
N VAL A 70 13.94 -16.19 -0.94
CA VAL A 70 15.03 -15.75 -1.82
C VAL A 70 15.71 -16.93 -2.52
N MET A 71 15.98 -18.03 -1.80
CA MET A 71 16.55 -19.24 -2.38
C MET A 71 15.63 -19.86 -3.45
N ILE A 72 14.33 -19.97 -3.16
CA ILE A 72 13.33 -20.49 -4.11
C ILE A 72 13.28 -19.64 -5.37
N ARG A 73 13.25 -18.30 -5.24
CA ARG A 73 13.25 -17.40 -6.41
C ARG A 73 14.48 -17.60 -7.30
N ARG A 74 15.66 -17.81 -6.69
CA ARG A 74 16.90 -18.13 -7.43
C ARG A 74 16.83 -19.48 -8.11
N GLN A 75 16.34 -20.50 -7.41
CA GLN A 75 16.20 -21.85 -7.96
C GLN A 75 15.24 -21.86 -9.15
N CYS A 76 14.08 -21.21 -9.05
CA CYS A 76 13.14 -21.06 -10.17
C CYS A 76 13.78 -20.38 -11.39
N ALA A 77 14.63 -19.36 -11.17
CA ALA A 77 15.32 -18.69 -12.26
C ALA A 77 16.35 -19.59 -12.96
N LEU A 78 17.08 -20.41 -12.20
CA LEU A 78 18.13 -21.28 -12.72
C LEU A 78 17.58 -22.57 -13.37
N GLU A 79 16.59 -23.20 -12.74
CA GLU A 79 16.08 -24.50 -13.17
C GLU A 79 14.94 -24.37 -14.19
N LEU A 80 14.08 -23.36 -14.04
CA LEU A 80 12.87 -23.19 -14.86
C LEU A 80 12.98 -22.00 -15.82
N GLY A 81 14.02 -21.17 -15.70
CA GLY A 81 14.19 -19.97 -16.52
C GLY A 81 13.15 -18.87 -16.23
N LEU A 82 12.45 -18.93 -15.08
CA LEU A 82 11.38 -18.01 -14.73
C LEU A 82 11.76 -17.06 -13.59
N ILE A 83 11.39 -15.79 -13.72
CA ILE A 83 11.60 -14.79 -12.68
C ILE A 83 10.34 -14.69 -11.83
N VAL A 84 10.42 -15.21 -10.60
CA VAL A 84 9.34 -15.07 -9.61
C VAL A 84 9.25 -13.61 -9.16
N PRO A 85 8.06 -12.97 -9.21
CA PRO A 85 7.86 -11.59 -8.77
C PRO A 85 8.07 -11.42 -7.26
N THR A 86 7.99 -10.18 -6.77
CA THR A 86 7.98 -9.89 -5.34
C THR A 86 6.73 -10.52 -4.70
N ILE A 87 6.94 -11.16 -3.54
CA ILE A 87 5.87 -11.83 -2.78
C ILE A 87 5.51 -10.91 -1.62
N ARG A 88 4.26 -10.46 -1.55
CA ARG A 88 3.77 -9.70 -0.39
C ARG A 88 3.30 -10.67 0.69
N ILE A 89 3.86 -10.57 1.89
CA ILE A 89 3.45 -11.41 3.02
C ILE A 89 2.46 -10.61 3.89
N ARG A 90 1.34 -11.24 4.25
CA ARG A 90 0.29 -10.64 5.08
C ARG A 90 -0.17 -11.62 6.14
N ASP A 91 -0.43 -11.15 7.34
CA ASP A 91 -1.17 -11.95 8.31
C ASP A 91 -2.66 -11.97 7.93
N ASN A 92 -3.28 -13.14 8.06
CA ASN A 92 -4.71 -13.29 7.89
C ASN A 92 -5.29 -14.02 9.12
N ILE A 93 -5.95 -13.26 9.98
CA ILE A 93 -6.58 -13.75 11.21
C ILE A 93 -7.79 -14.67 10.90
N GLN A 94 -8.35 -14.61 9.69
CA GLN A 94 -9.43 -15.50 9.25
C GLN A 94 -8.92 -16.90 8.91
N LEU A 95 -7.62 -17.07 8.64
CA LEU A 95 -7.02 -18.38 8.45
C LEU A 95 -6.89 -19.11 9.78
N LYS A 96 -6.97 -20.44 9.71
CA LYS A 96 -6.64 -21.29 10.85
C LYS A 96 -5.17 -21.07 11.27
N PRO A 97 -4.83 -21.25 12.55
CA PRO A 97 -3.51 -20.91 13.12
C PRO A 97 -2.31 -21.36 12.29
N ASN A 98 -2.32 -22.62 11.84
CA ASN A 98 -1.21 -23.28 11.14
C ASN A 98 -1.42 -23.34 9.63
N TYR A 99 -2.30 -22.51 9.08
CA TYR A 99 -2.61 -22.49 7.66
C TYR A 99 -1.99 -21.28 6.99
N TYR A 100 -1.69 -21.43 5.71
CA TYR A 100 -1.25 -20.37 4.83
C TYR A 100 -1.99 -20.50 3.49
N THR A 101 -2.10 -19.40 2.77
CA THR A 101 -2.67 -19.35 1.42
C THR A 101 -1.72 -18.53 0.55
N ILE A 102 -1.42 -19.02 -0.65
CA ILE A 102 -0.66 -18.27 -1.66
C ILE A 102 -1.64 -17.80 -2.71
N ARG A 103 -1.56 -16.53 -3.10
CA ARG A 103 -2.41 -15.95 -4.14
C ARG A 103 -1.57 -15.45 -5.30
N LEU A 104 -1.99 -15.75 -6.51
CA LEU A 104 -1.40 -15.28 -7.75
C LEU A 104 -2.40 -14.34 -8.43
N LYS A 105 -2.03 -13.06 -8.57
CA LYS A 105 -2.91 -12.02 -9.12
C LYS A 105 -4.31 -12.05 -8.48
N GLY A 106 -4.36 -12.20 -7.15
CA GLY A 106 -5.59 -12.19 -6.37
C GLY A 106 -6.40 -13.50 -6.37
N VAL A 107 -5.95 -14.54 -7.07
CA VAL A 107 -6.58 -15.87 -7.12
C VAL A 107 -5.76 -16.86 -6.29
N GLU A 108 -6.43 -17.74 -5.53
CA GLU A 108 -5.80 -18.83 -4.76
C GLU A 108 -5.45 -20.03 -5.64
#